data_AF-A0A973EHD4-F1
#
_entry.id   AF-A0A973EHD4-F1
#
_cell.length_a   1.000
_cell.length_b   1.000
_cell.length_c   1.000
_cell.angle_alpha   90.00
_cell.angle_beta   90.00
_cell.angle_gamma   90.00
#
_symmetry.space_group_name_H-M   'P 1'
#
loop_
_entity.id
_entity.type
_entity.pdbx_description
1 polymer ?
#
loop_
_entity_poly.entity_id
_entity_poly.type
_entity_poly.pdbx_seq_one_letter_code
_entity_poly.pdbx_strand_id
1 'polypeptide(L)' 'IVCAGQLSNRDLSSQLEDLGVVHHLIGGAFEARELDAKHAIRQGSELAAGF' A
#
# COMPACT_ATOMS: atom_id res chain seq x y z
N ILE A 1 -25.97 -7.82 -0.66
CA ILE A 1 -24.80 -6.92 -0.88
C ILE A 1 -23.60 -7.65 -0.32
N VAL A 2 -22.53 -7.80 -1.10
CA VAL A 2 -21.31 -8.48 -0.65
C VAL A 2 -20.39 -7.46 0.01
N CYS A 3 -20.00 -7.70 1.27
CA CYS A 3 -19.06 -6.89 2.05
C CYS A 3 -17.93 -7.76 2.61
N ALA A 4 -17.29 -8.58 1.77
CA ALA A 4 -16.34 -9.61 2.17
C ALA A 4 -14.91 -9.09 2.41
N GLY A 5 -14.78 -7.88 2.97
CA GLY A 5 -13.49 -7.23 3.21
C GLY A 5 -12.84 -6.64 1.95
N GLN A 6 -11.53 -6.44 2.02
CA GLN A 6 -10.72 -5.77 0.99
C GLN A 6 -9.51 -6.63 0.62
N LEU A 7 -9.02 -6.46 -0.61
CA LEU A 7 -7.77 -7.05 -1.09
C LEU A 7 -6.79 -5.92 -1.43
N SER A 8 -5.50 -6.16 -1.18
CA SER A 8 -4.46 -5.22 -1.62
C SER A 8 -4.38 -5.18 -3.13
N ASN A 9 -4.43 -3.98 -3.71
CA ASN A 9 -4.15 -3.77 -5.12
C ASN A 9 -2.65 -3.50 -5.33
N ARG A 10 -1.98 -4.40 -6.06
CA ARG A 10 -0.53 -4.36 -6.29
C ARG A 10 -0.16 -4.33 -7.78
N ASP A 11 -1.12 -4.13 -8.68
CA ASP A 11 -0.92 -4.28 -10.12
C ASP A 11 0.22 -3.38 -10.64
N LEU A 12 0.25 -2.12 -10.20
CA LEU A 12 1.31 -1.18 -10.58
C LEU A 12 2.66 -1.56 -9.94
N SER A 13 2.63 -2.08 -8.70
CA SER A 13 3.86 -2.49 -8.01
C SER A 13 4.56 -3.61 -8.77
N SER A 14 3.83 -4.64 -9.18
CA SER A 14 4.37 -5.72 -10.02
C SER A 14 4.94 -5.20 -11.34
N GLN A 15 4.25 -4.27 -12.01
CA GLN A 15 4.76 -3.66 -13.25
C GLN A 15 6.06 -2.86 -13.02
N LEU A 16 6.17 -2.15 -11.89
CA LEU A 16 7.37 -1.40 -11.54
C LEU A 16 8.53 -2.32 -11.14
N GLU A 17 8.25 -3.43 -10.45
CA GLU A 17 9.23 -4.51 -10.16
C GLU A 17 9.80 -5.09 -11.46
N ASP A 18 8.94 -5.41 -12.44
CA ASP A 18 9.35 -5.94 -13.75
C ASP A 18 10.24 -4.97 -14.54
N LEU A 19 10.04 -3.65 -14.34
CA LEU A 19 10.85 -2.60 -14.94
C LEU A 19 12.12 -2.26 -14.14
N GLY A 20 12.34 -2.90 -12.99
CA GLY A 20 13.45 -2.60 -12.09
C GLY A 20 13.38 -1.22 -11.44
N VAL A 21 12.19 -0.62 -11.38
CA VAL A 21 11.97 0.71 -10.78
C VAL A 21 11.82 0.55 -9.27
N VAL A 22 12.74 1.16 -8.53
CA VAL A 22 12.68 1.22 -7.06
C VAL A 22 11.50 2.06 -6.63
N HIS A 23 10.65 1.48 -5.77
CA HIS A 23 9.47 2.14 -5.22
C HIS A 23 9.14 1.56 -3.84
N HIS A 24 8.20 2.20 -3.15
CA HIS A 24 7.74 1.79 -1.82
C HIS A 24 6.24 1.53 -1.82
N LEU A 25 5.82 0.50 -1.09
CA LEU A 25 4.42 0.21 -0.82
C LEU A 25 4.03 0.75 0.56
N ILE A 26 2.89 1.44 0.63
CA ILE A 26 2.27 1.93 1.87
C ILE A 26 0.74 1.78 1.80
N GLY A 27 0.07 1.88 2.94
CA GLY A 27 -1.40 1.82 3.06
C GLY A 27 -1.99 0.51 2.55
N GLY A 28 -3.21 0.55 2.02
CA GLY A 28 -3.92 -0.63 1.51
C GLY A 28 -3.18 -1.42 0.41
N ALA A 29 -2.29 -0.78 -0.36
CA ALA A 29 -1.45 -1.45 -1.35
C ALA A 29 -0.37 -2.32 -0.69
N PHE A 30 0.15 -1.89 0.46
CA PHE A 30 1.00 -2.71 1.31
C PHE A 30 0.18 -3.78 2.06
N GLU A 31 -0.92 -3.41 2.71
CA GLU A 31 -1.79 -4.35 3.41
C GLU A 31 -3.20 -3.77 3.53
N ALA A 32 -4.18 -4.45 2.91
CA ALA A 32 -5.59 -4.11 3.07
C ALA A 32 -6.14 -4.74 4.36
N ARG A 33 -6.65 -3.90 5.27
CA ARG A 33 -7.24 -4.34 6.55
C ARG A 33 -8.32 -3.37 7.04
N GLU A 34 -9.08 -3.80 8.03
CA GLU A 34 -10.09 -2.97 8.69
C GLU A 34 -9.43 -1.78 9.43
N LEU A 35 -10.02 -0.59 9.30
CA LEU A 35 -9.50 0.70 9.79
C LEU A 35 -8.13 1.10 9.17
N ASP A 36 -8.06 1.04 7.84
CA ASP A 36 -6.92 1.36 6.97
C ASP A 36 -6.32 2.77 7.18
N ALA A 37 -7.16 3.81 7.22
CA ALA A 37 -6.71 5.20 7.07
C ALA A 37 -5.58 5.64 8.04
N LYS A 38 -5.68 5.30 9.33
CA LYS A 38 -4.64 5.66 10.32
C LYS A 38 -3.30 5.00 10.01
N HIS A 39 -3.34 3.74 9.59
CA HIS A 39 -2.14 2.98 9.25
C HIS A 39 -1.52 3.46 7.95
N ALA A 40 -2.33 3.73 6.92
CA ALA A 40 -1.86 4.30 5.66
C ALA A 40 -1.17 5.66 5.89
N ILE A 41 -1.79 6.56 6.67
CA ILE A 41 -1.22 7.87 6.99
C ILE A 41 0.09 7.72 7.76
N ARG A 42 0.12 6.84 8.76
CA ARG A 42 1.33 6.59 9.56
C ARG A 42 2.47 6.08 8.69
N GLN A 43 2.23 5.04 7.87
CA GLN A 43 3.24 4.47 6.98
C GLN A 43 3.76 5.50 5.97
N GLY A 44 2.88 6.29 5.37
CA GLY A 44 3.29 7.36 4.46
C GLY A 44 4.13 8.43 5.16
N SER A 45 3.76 8.80 6.39
CA SER A 45 4.48 9.80 7.18
C SER A 45 5.85 9.31 7.65
N GLU A 46 5.93 8.07 8.14
CA GLU A 46 7.19 7.43 8.55
C GLU A 46 8.13 7.26 7.36
N LEU A 47 7.61 6.84 6.21
CA LEU A 47 8.38 6.73 4.97
C LEU A 47 8.93 8.10 4.55
N ALA A 48 8.08 9.13 4.51
CA ALA A 48 8.50 10.48 4.12
C ALA A 48 9.55 11.09 5.07
N ALA A 49 9.50 10.78 6.37
CA ALA A 49 10.46 11.28 7.35
C ALA A 49 11.79 10.51 7.36
N GLY A 50 11.80 9.27 6.84
CA GLY A 50 13.00 8.42 6.76
C GLY A 50 13.83 8.57 5.47
N PHE A 51 13.33 9.35 4.51
CA PHE A 51 14.05 9.76 3.30
C PHE A 51 14.88 11.03 3.54
#